data_AF-A0A524Q478-F1
#
_entry.id   AF-A0A524Q478-F1
#
_cell.length_a   1.000
_cell.length_b   1.000
_cell.length_c   1.000
_cell.angle_alpha   90.00
_cell.angle_beta   90.00
_cell.angle_gamma   90.00
#
_symmetry.space_group_name_H-M   'P 1'
#
loop_
_entity.id
_entity.type
_entity.pdbx_description
1 polymer ?
#
loop_
_entity_poly.entity_id
_entity_poly.type
_entity_poly.pdbx_seq_one_letter_code
_entity_poly.pdbx_strand_id
1 'polypeptide(L)'
;MIAGGIASKLDCNREQREKLDRIEGEIVAKIKENRSGRENGFGDVVAMVKKNRVTRDEVVLLIDRREAKMREMKPFLIDKIVEFHAILTPAQRQKIADGMLEFHDRCGPR
;
A
#
# COMPACT_ATOMS: atom_id res chain seq x y z
N MET A 1 -4.16 -11.56 -5.11
CA MET A 1 -5.62 -11.57 -4.80
C MET A 1 -6.19 -10.15 -4.83
N ILE A 2 -5.35 -9.11 -4.66
CA ILE A 2 -5.73 -7.71 -4.78
C ILE A 2 -5.78 -7.31 -6.27
N ALA A 3 -4.84 -7.74 -7.12
CA ALA A 3 -4.89 -7.41 -8.56
C ALA A 3 -6.06 -8.10 -9.26
N GLY A 4 -6.40 -9.33 -8.90
CA GLY A 4 -7.57 -10.03 -9.46
C GLY A 4 -8.89 -9.25 -9.25
N GLY A 5 -9.07 -8.65 -8.08
CA GLY A 5 -10.23 -7.81 -7.78
C GLY A 5 -10.22 -6.46 -8.53
N ILE A 6 -9.05 -5.83 -8.65
CA ILE A 6 -8.89 -4.57 -9.38
C ILE A 6 -9.06 -4.79 -10.90
N ALA A 7 -8.43 -5.81 -11.46
CA ALA A 7 -8.49 -6.16 -12.88
C ALA A 7 -9.92 -6.50 -13.33
N SER A 8 -10.71 -7.18 -12.47
CA SER A 8 -12.10 -7.49 -12.77
C SER A 8 -13.01 -6.26 -12.70
N LYS A 9 -12.76 -5.30 -11.79
CA LYS A 9 -13.55 -4.07 -11.69
C LYS A 9 -13.28 -3.07 -12.80
N LEU A 10 -12.08 -3.12 -13.37
CA LEU A 10 -11.63 -2.24 -14.44
C LEU A 10 -11.80 -2.86 -15.83
N ASP A 11 -12.38 -4.06 -15.93
CA ASP A 11 -12.54 -4.79 -17.20
C ASP A 11 -11.21 -4.84 -17.99
N CYS A 12 -10.11 -5.13 -17.30
CA CYS A 12 -8.79 -5.14 -17.91
C CYS A 12 -8.70 -6.23 -19.00
N ASN A 13 -8.13 -5.88 -20.15
CA ASN A 13 -7.84 -6.85 -21.19
C ASN A 13 -6.67 -7.77 -20.77
N ARG A 14 -6.38 -8.79 -21.58
CA ARG A 14 -5.33 -9.79 -21.28
C ARG A 14 -3.97 -9.15 -21.01
N GLU A 15 -3.53 -8.21 -21.86
CA GLU A 15 -2.23 -7.54 -21.71
C GLU A 15 -2.17 -6.68 -20.45
N GLN A 16 -3.24 -5.94 -20.15
CA GLN A 16 -3.36 -5.14 -18.93
C GLN A 16 -3.33 -6.02 -17.69
N ARG A 17 -3.98 -7.19 -17.73
CA ARG A 17 -3.99 -8.16 -16.62
C ARG A 17 -2.60 -8.75 -16.38
N GLU A 18 -1.87 -9.13 -17.43
CA GLU A 18 -0.49 -9.63 -17.30
C GLU A 18 0.44 -8.58 -16.66
N LYS A 19 0.33 -7.31 -17.09
CA LYS A 19 1.09 -6.21 -16.48
C LYS A 19 0.69 -5.95 -15.03
N LEU A 20 -0.61 -6.02 -14.72
CA LEU A 20 -1.13 -5.90 -13.36
C LEU A 20 -0.63 -7.00 -12.42
N ASP A 21 -0.66 -8.25 -12.87
CA ASP A 21 -0.19 -9.39 -12.09
C ASP A 21 1.32 -9.29 -11.83
N ARG A 22 2.09 -8.82 -12.81
CA ARG A 22 3.51 -8.50 -12.63
C ARG A 22 3.72 -7.40 -11.60
N ILE A 23 3.00 -6.28 -11.70
CA ILE A 23 3.08 -5.16 -10.75
C ILE A 23 2.71 -5.64 -9.32
N GLU A 24 1.64 -6.42 -9.15
CA GLU A 24 1.27 -7.01 -7.85
C GLU A 24 2.38 -7.92 -7.34
N GLY A 25 2.94 -8.78 -8.19
CA GLY A 25 4.04 -9.68 -7.84
C GLY A 25 5.26 -8.92 -7.32
N GLU A 26 5.68 -7.87 -8.01
CA GLU A 26 6.82 -7.04 -7.62
C GLU A 26 6.55 -6.26 -6.32
N ILE A 27 5.34 -5.71 -6.14
CA ILE A 27 4.93 -5.05 -4.89
C ILE A 27 4.92 -6.04 -3.73
N VAL A 28 4.35 -7.24 -3.92
CA VAL A 28 4.30 -8.29 -2.89
C VAL A 28 5.72 -8.76 -2.55
N ALA A 29 6.60 -8.93 -3.53
CA ALA A 29 8.00 -9.27 -3.31
C ALA A 29 8.72 -8.18 -2.50
N LYS A 30 8.57 -6.90 -2.88
CA LYS A 30 9.15 -5.77 -2.13
C LYS A 30 8.60 -5.67 -0.71
N ILE A 31 7.30 -5.90 -0.53
CA ILE A 31 6.67 -5.94 0.79
C ILE A 31 7.23 -7.10 1.61
N LYS A 32 7.43 -8.30 1.03
CA LYS A 32 8.01 -9.47 1.71
C LYS A 32 9.45 -9.25 2.12
N GLU A 33 10.27 -8.70 1.23
CA GLU A 33 11.64 -8.26 1.52
C GLU A 33 11.65 -7.33 2.75
N ASN A 34 10.75 -6.35 2.75
CA ASN A 34 10.60 -5.39 3.86
C ASN A 34 9.80 -5.92 5.07
N ARG A 35 9.17 -7.10 4.97
CA ARG A 35 8.33 -7.69 6.03
C ARG A 35 9.16 -8.24 7.18
N SER A 36 10.41 -8.62 6.90
CA SER A 36 11.45 -8.84 7.91
C SER A 36 11.54 -7.65 8.90
N GLY A 37 11.25 -6.42 8.44
CA GLY A 37 11.13 -5.24 9.29
C GLY A 37 9.72 -4.97 9.86
N ARG A 38 8.65 -5.55 9.32
CA ARG A 38 7.24 -5.25 9.69
C ARG A 38 6.74 -6.11 10.84
N GLU A 39 7.22 -7.36 10.95
CA GLU A 39 7.03 -8.20 12.16
C GLU A 39 7.67 -7.53 13.39
N ASN A 40 8.82 -6.88 13.20
CA ASN A 40 9.44 -6.07 14.24
C ASN A 40 8.57 -4.85 14.62
N GLY A 41 7.95 -4.15 13.67
CA GLY A 41 7.15 -2.96 13.97
C GLY A 41 5.87 -3.23 14.78
N PHE A 42 5.08 -4.24 14.41
CA PHE A 42 3.87 -4.57 15.18
C PHE A 42 4.22 -5.22 16.52
N GLY A 43 5.26 -6.07 16.56
CA GLY A 43 5.80 -6.61 17.80
C GLY A 43 6.29 -5.51 18.75
N ASP A 44 7.01 -4.51 18.23
CA ASP A 44 7.52 -3.36 18.98
C ASP A 44 6.35 -2.54 19.57
N VAL A 45 5.27 -2.31 18.82
CA VAL A 45 4.07 -1.62 19.32
C VAL A 45 3.38 -2.44 20.41
N VAL A 46 3.16 -3.74 20.19
CA VAL A 46 2.52 -4.61 21.18
C VAL A 46 3.36 -4.70 22.45
N ALA A 47 4.69 -4.80 22.33
CA ALA A 47 5.61 -4.81 23.45
C ALA A 47 5.58 -3.49 24.22
N MET A 48 5.54 -2.36 23.51
CA MET A 48 5.43 -1.02 24.11
C MET A 48 4.11 -0.85 24.89
N VAL A 49 2.98 -1.30 24.33
CA VAL A 49 1.67 -1.24 25.01
C VAL A 49 1.64 -2.10 26.28
N LYS A 50 2.41 -3.19 26.33
CA LYS A 50 2.51 -4.06 27.52
C LYS A 50 3.42 -3.49 28.63
N LYS A 51 4.17 -2.41 28.38
CA LYS A 51 5.04 -1.81 29.41
C LYS A 51 4.22 -1.04 30.44
N ASN A 52 4.67 -1.08 31.69
CA ASN A 52 4.07 -0.30 32.78
C ASN A 52 4.21 1.23 32.59
N ARG A 53 5.22 1.68 31.83
CA ARG A 53 5.44 3.07 31.45
C ARG A 53 6.06 3.13 30.06
N VAL A 54 5.71 4.16 29.31
CA VAL A 54 6.25 4.47 27.99
C VAL A 54 6.76 5.91 28.03
N THR A 55 7.95 6.15 27.50
CA THR A 55 8.54 7.48 27.40
C THR A 55 8.30 8.10 26.03
N ARG A 56 8.38 9.43 25.95
CA ARG A 56 8.24 10.17 24.68
C ARG A 56 9.27 9.70 23.64
N ASP A 57 10.51 9.50 24.06
CA ASP A 57 11.60 9.14 23.16
C ASP A 57 11.41 7.73 22.56
N GLU A 58 10.86 6.79 23.33
CA GLU A 58 10.51 5.46 22.81
C GLU A 58 9.45 5.51 21.71
N VAL A 59 8.43 6.37 21.88
CA VAL A 59 7.39 6.56 20.87
C VAL A 59 7.96 7.22 19.62
N VAL A 60 8.79 8.26 19.79
CA VAL A 60 9.46 8.96 18.68
C VAL A 60 10.31 7.97 17.87
N LEU A 61 11.13 7.14 18.53
CA LEU A 61 11.95 6.14 17.85
C LEU A 61 11.13 5.12 17.06
N LEU A 62 9.96 4.72 17.56
CA LEU A 62 9.08 3.78 16.86
C LEU A 62 8.46 4.42 15.61
N ILE A 63 8.03 5.67 15.71
CA ILE A 63 7.50 6.45 14.58
C ILE A 63 8.60 6.68 13.54
N ASP A 64 9.79 7.12 13.95
CA ASP A 64 10.91 7.40 13.04
C ASP A 64 11.33 6.16 12.24
N ARG A 65 11.37 4.98 12.87
CA ARG A 65 11.63 3.71 12.16
C ARG A 65 10.55 3.41 11.12
N ARG A 66 9.28 3.66 11.44
CA ARG A 66 8.17 3.46 10.51
C ARG A 66 8.28 4.44 9.34
N GLU A 67 8.58 5.70 9.61
CA GLU A 67 8.76 6.71 8.57
C GLU A 67 9.96 6.43 7.68
N ALA A 68 11.10 6.02 8.24
CA ALA A 68 12.30 5.68 7.48
C ALA A 68 12.01 4.55 6.48
N LYS A 69 11.31 3.49 6.92
CA LYS A 69 10.85 2.41 6.02
C LYS A 69 9.90 2.91 4.94
N MET A 70 8.98 3.81 5.28
CA MET A 70 8.09 4.41 4.29
C MET A 70 8.86 5.28 3.28
N ARG A 71 9.86 6.04 3.73
CA ARG A 71 10.75 6.84 2.86
C ARG A 71 11.53 5.96 1.89
N GLU A 72 12.02 4.81 2.34
CA GLU A 72 12.72 3.83 1.51
C GLU A 72 11.81 3.20 0.45
N MET A 73 10.57 2.85 0.82
CA MET A 73 9.60 2.25 -0.10
C MET A 73 8.98 3.24 -1.07
N LYS A 74 8.99 4.54 -0.74
CA LYS A 74 8.24 5.57 -1.47
C LYS A 74 8.61 5.65 -2.96
N PRO A 75 9.89 5.67 -3.38
CA PRO A 75 10.23 5.75 -4.81
C PRO A 75 9.67 4.56 -5.59
N PHE A 76 9.89 3.34 -5.09
CA PHE A 76 9.40 2.12 -5.73
C PHE A 76 7.87 2.13 -5.88
N LEU A 77 7.13 2.54 -4.84
CA LEU A 77 5.67 2.59 -4.91
C LEU A 77 5.19 3.68 -5.88
N ILE A 78 5.86 4.84 -5.94
CA ILE A 78 5.55 5.90 -6.91
C ILE A 78 5.71 5.37 -8.33
N ASP A 79 6.84 4.72 -8.63
CA ASP A 79 7.10 4.18 -9.96
C ASP A 79 6.04 3.16 -10.37
N LYS A 80 5.62 2.29 -9.43
CA LYS A 80 4.57 1.29 -9.68
C LYS A 80 3.19 1.92 -9.90
N ILE A 81 2.87 3.01 -9.20
CA ILE A 81 1.62 3.76 -9.43
C ILE A 81 1.63 4.39 -10.82
N VAL A 82 2.76 4.99 -11.23
CA VAL A 82 2.92 5.57 -12.56
C VAL A 82 2.79 4.50 -13.65
N GLU A 83 3.46 3.35 -13.48
CA GLU A 83 3.37 2.21 -14.40
C GLU A 83 1.93 1.69 -14.51
N PHE A 84 1.24 1.53 -13.37
CA PHE A 84 -0.15 1.13 -13.35
C PHE A 84 -1.06 2.15 -14.05
N HIS A 85 -0.89 3.45 -13.80
CA HIS A 85 -1.68 4.48 -14.45
C HIS A 85 -1.48 4.50 -15.97
N ALA A 86 -0.25 4.27 -16.44
CA ALA A 86 0.10 4.28 -17.86
C ALA A 86 -0.60 3.19 -18.67
N ILE A 87 -0.86 2.02 -18.08
CA ILE A 87 -1.50 0.90 -18.78
C ILE A 87 -3.03 1.02 -18.87
N LEU A 88 -3.65 1.95 -18.14
CA LEU A 88 -5.10 2.14 -18.11
C LEU A 88 -5.60 3.07 -19.21
N THR A 89 -6.79 2.79 -19.73
CA THR A 89 -7.53 3.70 -20.61
C THR A 89 -8.17 4.86 -19.82
N PRO A 90 -8.54 5.97 -20.48
CA PRO A 90 -9.26 7.07 -19.82
C PRO A 90 -10.53 6.60 -19.09
N ALA A 91 -11.31 5.70 -19.70
CA ALA A 91 -12.52 5.15 -19.09
C ALA A 91 -12.22 4.32 -17.83
N GLN A 92 -11.15 3.54 -17.83
CA GLN A 92 -10.72 2.78 -16.66
C GLN A 92 -10.25 3.69 -15.53
N ARG A 93 -9.52 4.78 -15.85
CA ARG A 93 -9.12 5.79 -14.86
C ARG A 93 -10.32 6.49 -14.22
N GLN A 94 -11.35 6.79 -15.01
CA GLN A 94 -12.59 7.36 -14.49
C GLN A 94 -13.28 6.41 -13.50
N LYS A 95 -13.39 5.11 -13.83
CA LYS A 95 -13.93 4.09 -12.92
C LYS A 95 -13.17 4.02 -11.58
N ILE A 96 -11.84 4.18 -11.61
CA ILE A 96 -11.04 4.25 -10.38
C ILE A 96 -11.42 5.49 -9.56
N ALA A 97 -11.49 6.66 -10.21
CA ALA A 97 -11.83 7.91 -9.53
C ALA A 97 -13.22 7.85 -8.89
N ASP A 98 -14.23 7.36 -9.62
CA ASP A 98 -15.60 7.22 -9.11
C ASP A 98 -15.62 6.28 -7.88
N GLY A 99 -14.94 5.14 -7.95
CA GLY A 99 -14.84 4.22 -6.81
C GLY A 99 -14.10 4.80 -5.60
N MET A 100 -13.14 5.70 -5.81
CA MET A 100 -12.47 6.43 -4.72
C MET A 100 -13.40 7.44 -4.06
N LEU A 101 -14.21 8.16 -4.84
CA LEU A 101 -15.22 9.10 -4.34
C LEU A 101 -16.30 8.37 -3.54
N GLU A 102 -16.85 7.27 -4.08
CA GLU A 102 -17.82 6.44 -3.36
C GLU A 102 -17.27 5.89 -2.03
N PHE A 103 -16.01 5.46 -2.01
CA PHE A 103 -15.36 5.01 -0.78
C PHE A 103 -15.20 6.16 0.23
N HIS A 104 -14.79 7.34 -0.24
CA HIS A 104 -14.69 8.54 0.59
C HIS A 104 -16.05 8.91 1.20
N ASP A 105 -17.13 8.91 0.43
CA ASP A 105 -18.45 9.26 0.93
C ASP A 105 -18.99 8.24 1.94
N ARG A 106 -18.59 6.97 1.81
CA ARG A 106 -18.99 5.90 2.74
C ARG A 106 -18.16 5.87 4.03
N CYS A 107 -16.87 6.19 3.96
CA CYS A 107 -15.90 5.99 5.04
C CYS A 107 -15.24 7.28 5.57
N GLY A 108 -15.53 8.43 4.97
CA GLY A 108 -15.09 9.74 5.44
C GLY A 108 -15.83 10.16 6.72
N PRO A 109 -15.24 11.07 7.52
CA PRO A 109 -15.95 11.65 8.65
C PRO A 109 -17.19 12.39 8.12
N ARG A 110 -18.37 12.05 8.66
CA ARG A 110 -19.59 12.83 8.44
C ARG A 110 -19.50 14.18 9.14
#